data_AF-M1A1K8-F1
#
_entry.id   AF-M1A1K8-F1
#
_cell.length_a   1.000
_cell.length_b   1.000
_cell.length_c   1.000
_cell.angle_alpha   90.00
_cell.angle_beta   90.00
_cell.angle_gamma   90.00
#
_symmetry.space_group_name_H-M   'P 1'
#
loop_
_entity.id
_entity.type
_entity.pdbx_description
1 polymer ?
#
loop_
_entity_poly.entity_id
_entity_poly.type
_entity_poly.pdbx_seq_one_letter_code
_entity_poly.pdbx_strand_id
1 'polypeptide(L)'
;MLVYKNGSLTREDIRDRYADGSWEVFNMFLQQTPPLNGGKIGFYYKEHEILPPLPVGFHRYILDNFTGDSMDGVIEHEVEEFDPPSEVRALIEGQLLSMRAHTERLGMPSPPKKIIATGGASANDHILTIIASIFGCNVYTVQKPDSASLGAALRAAHGWLCNQKGKFVPISDMYIRKLEETSLSCKLTVPAADQDLIDKYTLLMKKRLEIENRLIQRLGR
;
A
#
# COMPACT_ATOMS: atom_id res chain seq x y z
N MET A 1 -3.13 -9.10 11.59
CA MET A 1 -2.47 -9.25 10.28
C MET A 1 -3.53 -9.00 9.22
N LEU A 2 -3.24 -8.13 8.24
CA LEU A 2 -4.12 -7.94 7.07
C LEU A 2 -3.56 -8.76 5.91
N VAL A 3 -4.43 -9.41 5.14
CA VAL A 3 -4.04 -10.27 4.03
C VAL A 3 -4.88 -9.90 2.81
N TYR A 4 -4.22 -9.71 1.68
CA TYR A 4 -4.84 -9.40 0.40
C TYR A 4 -4.45 -10.49 -0.59
N LYS A 5 -5.44 -11.05 -1.27
CA LYS A 5 -5.28 -12.09 -2.29
C LYS A 5 -4.79 -11.50 -3.61
N ASN A 6 -5.32 -10.35 -4.00
CA ASN A 6 -5.08 -9.73 -5.30
C ASN A 6 -3.88 -8.76 -5.25
N GLY A 7 -2.67 -9.33 -5.21
CA GLY A 7 -1.41 -8.59 -5.14
C GLY A 7 -0.68 -8.48 -6.48
N SER A 8 0.45 -9.19 -6.60
CA SER A 8 1.36 -9.11 -7.77
C SER A 8 0.72 -9.58 -9.07
N LEU A 9 -0.03 -10.68 -9.05
CA LEU A 9 -0.67 -11.22 -10.26
C LEU A 9 -1.73 -10.28 -10.84
N THR A 10 -2.37 -9.46 -10.01
CA THR A 10 -3.30 -8.42 -10.48
C THR A 10 -2.52 -7.26 -11.10
N ARG A 11 -1.38 -6.87 -10.53
CA ARG A 11 -0.50 -5.87 -11.15
C ARG A 11 0.07 -6.33 -12.48
N GLU A 12 0.42 -7.61 -12.57
CA GLU A 12 0.87 -8.23 -13.80
C GLU A 12 -0.23 -8.24 -14.87
N ASP A 13 -1.46 -8.64 -14.51
CA ASP A 13 -2.61 -8.63 -15.42
C ASP A 13 -2.91 -7.22 -15.96
N ILE A 14 -2.89 -6.18 -15.11
CA ILE A 14 -3.08 -4.80 -15.55
C ILE A 14 -1.91 -4.31 -16.41
N ARG A 15 -0.66 -4.67 -16.07
CA ARG A 15 0.50 -4.39 -16.92
C ARG A 15 0.33 -4.99 -18.32
N ASP A 16 -0.09 -6.25 -18.39
CA ASP A 16 -0.24 -6.97 -19.65
C ASP A 16 -1.34 -6.39 -20.53
N ARG A 17 -2.45 -5.96 -19.93
CA ARG A 17 -3.59 -5.39 -20.66
C ARG A 17 -3.40 -3.94 -21.06
N TYR A 18 -2.80 -3.14 -20.18
CA TYR A 18 -2.82 -1.68 -20.31
C TYR A 18 -1.45 -1.08 -20.57
N ALA A 19 -0.35 -1.80 -20.34
CA ALA A 19 1.01 -1.27 -20.45
C ALA A 19 1.91 -2.16 -21.33
N ASP A 20 1.35 -2.77 -22.37
CA ASP A 20 2.06 -3.61 -23.36
C ASP A 20 2.93 -4.72 -22.74
N GLY A 21 2.56 -5.21 -21.55
CA GLY A 21 3.35 -6.19 -20.80
C GLY A 21 4.69 -5.67 -20.25
N SER A 22 4.95 -4.36 -20.31
CA SER A 22 6.20 -3.73 -19.87
C SER A 22 6.05 -3.03 -18.52
N TRP A 23 6.95 -3.34 -17.59
CA TRP A 23 7.03 -2.61 -16.32
C TRP A 23 7.56 -1.19 -16.52
N GLU A 24 8.35 -0.94 -17.56
CA GLU A 24 8.84 0.37 -17.94
C GLU A 24 7.68 1.28 -18.37
N VAL A 25 6.77 0.78 -19.23
CA VAL A 25 5.55 1.51 -19.64
C VAL A 25 4.62 1.70 -18.44
N PHE A 26 4.44 0.68 -17.61
CA PHE A 26 3.65 0.77 -16.37
C PHE A 26 4.18 1.90 -15.47
N ASN A 27 5.50 1.99 -15.31
CA ASN A 27 6.14 3.03 -14.51
C ASN A 27 6.01 4.42 -15.13
N MET A 28 6.14 4.53 -16.45
CA MET A 28 5.89 5.78 -17.18
C MET A 28 4.47 6.29 -16.91
N PHE A 29 3.46 5.42 -16.93
CA PHE A 29 2.09 5.81 -16.61
C PHE A 29 1.90 6.25 -15.17
N LEU A 30 2.54 5.60 -14.20
CA LEU A 30 2.54 6.06 -12.81
C LEU A 30 3.18 7.45 -12.65
N GLN A 31 4.21 7.77 -13.44
CA GLN A 31 4.86 9.09 -13.41
C GLN A 31 4.01 10.19 -14.05
N GLN A 32 3.33 9.88 -15.17
CA GLN A 32 2.56 10.86 -15.94
C GLN A 32 1.20 11.17 -15.31
N THR A 33 0.64 10.22 -14.55
CA THR A 33 -0.64 10.43 -13.86
C THR A 33 -0.45 11.26 -12.59
N PRO A 34 -1.24 12.33 -12.40
CA PRO A 34 -1.16 13.11 -11.17
C PRO A 34 -1.71 12.33 -9.97
N PRO A 35 -1.31 12.69 -8.74
CA PRO A 35 -1.97 12.21 -7.53
C PRO A 35 -3.49 12.24 -7.57
N LEU A 36 -4.11 11.24 -6.92
CA LEU A 36 -5.57 11.06 -6.85
C LEU A 36 -6.22 10.63 -8.16
N ASN A 37 -5.44 10.43 -9.22
CA ASN A 37 -5.90 9.96 -10.53
C ASN A 37 -7.07 10.76 -11.12
N GLY A 38 -7.16 12.06 -10.81
CA GLY A 38 -8.31 12.90 -11.20
C GLY A 38 -9.65 12.40 -10.67
N GLY A 39 -9.69 11.75 -9.51
CA GLY A 39 -10.90 11.20 -8.91
C GLY A 39 -11.32 9.82 -9.44
N LYS A 40 -10.49 9.15 -10.25
CA LYS A 40 -10.77 7.79 -10.75
C LYS A 40 -10.35 6.74 -9.74
N ILE A 41 -11.32 6.00 -9.21
CA ILE A 41 -11.14 4.94 -8.20
C ILE A 41 -11.36 3.57 -8.87
N GLY A 42 -10.44 2.63 -8.61
CA GLY A 42 -10.55 1.26 -9.10
C GLY A 42 -10.48 0.20 -8.00
N PHE A 43 -11.19 -0.90 -8.22
CA PHE A 43 -11.21 -2.12 -7.42
C PHE A 43 -10.94 -3.30 -8.36
N TYR A 44 -9.82 -4.00 -8.18
CA TYR A 44 -9.35 -5.02 -9.13
C TYR A 44 -9.17 -6.38 -8.44
N TYR A 45 -10.21 -7.22 -8.49
CA TYR A 45 -10.20 -8.54 -7.88
C TYR A 45 -10.23 -9.63 -8.95
N LYS A 46 -9.06 -10.23 -9.22
CA LYS A 46 -8.91 -11.36 -10.16
C LYS A 46 -9.31 -12.70 -9.53
N GLU A 47 -9.19 -12.76 -8.21
CA GLU A 47 -9.58 -13.85 -7.33
C GLU A 47 -10.52 -13.30 -6.26
N HIS A 48 -11.29 -14.18 -5.59
CA HIS A 48 -12.08 -13.77 -4.42
C HIS A 48 -11.16 -13.12 -3.39
N GLU A 49 -11.43 -11.87 -3.07
CA GLU A 49 -10.59 -11.10 -2.17
C GLU A 49 -10.85 -11.52 -0.72
N ILE A 50 -9.80 -11.51 0.10
CA ILE A 50 -9.90 -11.81 1.53
C ILE A 50 -10.37 -10.56 2.28
N LEU A 51 -9.81 -9.41 1.92
CA LEU A 51 -10.08 -8.13 2.55
C LEU A 51 -10.16 -7.01 1.50
N PRO A 52 -11.33 -6.44 1.24
CA PRO A 52 -12.67 -6.88 1.72
C PRO A 52 -13.08 -8.22 1.10
N PRO A 53 -14.04 -8.96 1.69
CA PRO A 53 -14.54 -10.23 1.15
C PRO A 53 -15.43 -10.01 -0.08
N LEU A 54 -14.83 -9.57 -1.19
CA LEU A 54 -15.50 -9.29 -2.45
C LEU A 54 -15.25 -10.41 -3.48
N PRO A 55 -16.25 -10.73 -4.32
CA PRO A 55 -16.07 -11.69 -5.41
C PRO A 55 -15.13 -11.15 -6.49
N VAL A 56 -14.77 -12.05 -7.42
CA VAL A 56 -14.03 -11.70 -8.64
C VAL A 56 -14.81 -10.64 -9.40
N GLY A 57 -14.13 -9.57 -9.81
CA GLY A 57 -14.73 -8.46 -10.52
C GLY A 57 -13.84 -7.22 -10.50
N PHE A 58 -13.93 -6.43 -11.57
CA PHE A 58 -13.32 -5.10 -11.65
C PHE A 58 -14.44 -4.07 -11.56
N HIS A 59 -14.26 -3.09 -10.67
CA HIS A 59 -15.21 -1.99 -10.48
C HIS A 59 -14.46 -0.67 -10.56
N ARG A 60 -15.04 0.29 -11.30
CA ARG A 60 -14.40 1.56 -11.62
C ARG A 60 -15.39 2.68 -11.40
N TYR A 61 -14.95 3.72 -10.72
CA TYR A 61 -15.77 4.88 -10.40
C TYR A 61 -15.03 6.16 -10.73
N ILE A 62 -15.75 7.14 -11.26
CA ILE A 62 -15.27 8.52 -11.43
C ILE A 62 -15.96 9.39 -10.40
N LEU A 63 -15.18 10.24 -9.73
CA LEU A 63 -15.67 11.30 -8.85
C LEU A 63 -15.71 12.63 -9.62
N ASP A 64 -16.88 12.99 -10.14
CA ASP A 64 -17.09 14.28 -10.78
C ASP A 64 -16.92 15.42 -9.79
N ASN A 65 -16.30 16.52 -10.23
CA ASN A 65 -15.99 17.71 -9.42
C ASN A 65 -15.03 17.47 -8.24
N PHE A 66 -14.37 16.32 -8.15
CA PHE A 66 -13.40 16.07 -7.09
C PHE A 66 -12.07 16.79 -7.37
N THR A 67 -11.73 17.79 -6.54
CA THR A 67 -10.44 18.52 -6.60
C THR A 67 -9.43 18.04 -5.57
N GLY A 68 -9.84 17.18 -4.64
CA GLY A 68 -9.03 16.77 -3.49
C GLY A 68 -9.32 17.55 -2.21
N ASP A 69 -9.94 18.74 -2.29
CA ASP A 69 -10.04 19.64 -1.12
C ASP A 69 -11.33 19.43 -0.31
N SER A 70 -12.41 18.98 -0.96
CA SER A 70 -13.69 18.68 -0.31
C SER A 70 -14.44 17.55 -1.04
N MET A 71 -15.40 16.94 -0.34
CA MET A 71 -16.39 16.01 -0.90
C MET A 71 -17.73 16.69 -1.23
N ASP A 72 -17.86 17.99 -0.95
CA ASP A 72 -19.09 18.74 -1.20
C ASP A 72 -19.36 18.83 -2.71
N GLY A 73 -20.55 18.40 -3.13
CA GLY A 73 -20.95 18.41 -4.54
C GLY A 73 -20.24 17.37 -5.42
N VAL A 74 -19.44 16.48 -4.84
CA VAL A 74 -18.83 15.36 -5.55
C VAL A 74 -19.89 14.31 -5.85
N ILE A 75 -20.01 13.95 -7.12
CA ILE A 75 -20.93 12.90 -7.59
C ILE A 75 -20.07 11.75 -8.09
N GLU A 76 -20.41 10.54 -7.65
CA GLU A 76 -19.73 9.33 -8.10
C GLU A 76 -20.60 8.56 -9.10
N HIS A 77 -19.99 8.04 -10.16
CA HIS A 77 -20.67 7.15 -11.10
C HIS A 77 -19.77 5.99 -11.52
N GLU A 78 -20.36 4.83 -11.74
CA GLU A 78 -19.66 3.61 -12.19
C GLU A 78 -19.38 3.70 -13.71
N VAL A 79 -18.20 3.29 -14.14
CA VAL A 79 -17.82 3.24 -15.56
C VAL A 79 -17.24 1.87 -15.91
N GLU A 80 -17.23 1.53 -17.20
CA GLU A 80 -16.71 0.23 -17.65
C GLU A 80 -15.18 0.17 -17.65
N GLU A 81 -14.52 1.25 -18.07
CA GLU A 81 -13.07 1.30 -18.31
C GLU A 81 -12.51 2.73 -18.18
N PHE A 82 -11.23 2.84 -17.83
CA PHE A 82 -10.45 4.08 -17.89
C PHE A 82 -9.42 4.05 -19.03
N ASP A 83 -8.81 5.20 -19.31
CA ASP A 83 -7.61 5.24 -20.14
C ASP A 83 -6.46 4.43 -19.49
N PRO A 84 -5.54 3.84 -20.28
CA PRO A 84 -4.51 2.94 -19.76
C PRO A 84 -3.65 3.53 -18.62
N PRO A 85 -3.20 4.80 -18.68
CA PRO A 85 -2.51 5.41 -17.55
C PRO A 85 -3.36 5.44 -16.27
N SER A 86 -4.63 5.81 -16.39
CA SER A 86 -5.56 5.83 -15.25
C SER A 86 -5.91 4.45 -14.71
N GLU A 87 -5.93 3.39 -15.52
CA GLU A 87 -6.08 2.00 -15.04
C GLU A 87 -4.92 1.60 -14.12
N VAL A 88 -3.70 1.82 -14.60
CA VAL A 88 -2.46 1.53 -13.86
C VAL A 88 -2.44 2.30 -12.54
N ARG A 89 -2.80 3.59 -12.58
CA ARG A 89 -2.84 4.43 -11.39
C ARG A 89 -3.92 4.00 -10.39
N ALA A 90 -5.14 3.76 -10.89
CA ALA A 90 -6.27 3.34 -10.08
C ALA A 90 -6.00 2.00 -9.37
N LEU A 91 -5.27 1.09 -10.01
CA LEU A 91 -4.86 -0.18 -9.39
C LEU A 91 -3.97 0.05 -8.16
N ILE A 92 -2.89 0.82 -8.33
CA ILE A 92 -1.91 1.02 -7.28
C ILE A 92 -2.51 1.84 -6.14
N GLU A 93 -3.17 2.96 -6.44
CA GLU A 93 -3.86 3.74 -5.39
C GLU A 93 -4.96 2.93 -4.73
N GLY A 94 -5.75 2.17 -5.49
CA GLY A 94 -6.83 1.34 -4.96
C GLY A 94 -6.34 0.31 -3.95
N GLN A 95 -5.25 -0.41 -4.26
CA GLN A 95 -4.61 -1.36 -3.34
C GLN A 95 -4.13 -0.65 -2.06
N LEU A 96 -3.43 0.47 -2.20
CA LEU A 96 -2.80 1.16 -1.08
C LEU A 96 -3.80 1.92 -0.19
N LEU A 97 -4.83 2.53 -0.76
CA LEU A 97 -5.93 3.15 -0.02
C LEU A 97 -6.71 2.11 0.76
N SER A 98 -6.94 0.92 0.19
CA SER A 98 -7.55 -0.20 0.93
C SER A 98 -6.69 -0.60 2.13
N MET A 99 -5.38 -0.78 1.91
CA MET A 99 -4.44 -1.12 2.98
C MET A 99 -4.47 -0.07 4.08
N ARG A 100 -4.39 1.23 3.74
CA ARG A 100 -4.44 2.33 4.71
C ARG A 100 -5.74 2.31 5.51
N ALA A 101 -6.89 2.32 4.84
CA ALA A 101 -8.20 2.32 5.48
C ALA A 101 -8.37 1.16 6.47
N HIS A 102 -7.97 -0.04 6.05
CA HIS A 102 -8.06 -1.23 6.90
C HIS A 102 -7.07 -1.24 8.05
N THR A 103 -5.87 -0.69 7.88
CA THR A 103 -4.94 -0.51 9.01
C THR A 103 -5.46 0.50 10.03
N GLU A 104 -6.03 1.62 9.59
CA GLU A 104 -6.64 2.63 10.46
C GLU A 104 -7.81 2.04 11.26
N ARG A 105 -8.67 1.24 10.60
CA ARG A 105 -9.78 0.55 11.25
C ARG A 105 -9.34 -0.43 12.35
N LEU A 106 -8.12 -0.97 12.26
CA LEU A 106 -7.54 -1.83 13.30
C LEU A 106 -6.86 -1.06 14.43
N GLY A 107 -6.91 0.28 14.43
CA GLY A 107 -6.31 1.13 15.46
C GLY A 107 -4.81 1.39 15.25
N MET A 108 -4.28 1.17 14.04
CA MET A 108 -2.92 1.59 13.73
C MET A 108 -2.85 3.12 13.65
N PRO A 109 -1.76 3.75 14.13
CA PRO A 109 -1.57 5.19 14.01
C PRO A 109 -1.51 5.61 12.54
N SER A 110 -2.12 6.75 12.23
CA SER A 110 -2.12 7.38 10.91
C SER A 110 -1.70 8.85 11.04
N PRO A 111 -0.58 9.28 10.43
CA PRO A 111 0.37 8.43 9.71
C PRO A 111 1.14 7.46 10.65
N PRO A 112 1.60 6.30 10.16
CA PRO A 112 2.49 5.43 10.93
C PRO A 112 3.89 6.05 11.04
N LYS A 113 4.69 5.60 12.01
CA LYS A 113 6.06 6.13 12.22
C LYS A 113 7.00 5.86 11.04
N LYS A 114 6.86 4.70 10.40
CA LYS A 114 7.62 4.28 9.22
C LYS A 114 6.92 3.10 8.55
N ILE A 115 7.14 2.94 7.26
CA ILE A 115 6.80 1.72 6.51
C ILE A 115 8.08 1.03 6.08
N ILE A 116 8.11 -0.29 6.19
CA ILE A 116 9.17 -1.13 5.63
C ILE A 116 8.55 -1.94 4.49
N ALA A 117 8.92 -1.61 3.26
CA ALA A 117 8.49 -2.33 2.07
C ALA A 117 9.46 -3.49 1.78
N THR A 118 8.90 -4.64 1.41
CA THR A 118 9.64 -5.86 1.03
C THR A 118 8.89 -6.59 -0.10
N GLY A 119 9.51 -7.63 -0.65
CA GLY A 119 9.01 -8.36 -1.82
C GLY A 119 9.31 -7.67 -3.15
N GLY A 120 8.89 -8.28 -4.26
CA GLY A 120 9.30 -7.81 -5.60
C GLY A 120 8.92 -6.35 -5.91
N ALA A 121 7.74 -5.90 -5.48
CA ALA A 121 7.29 -4.53 -5.73
C ALA A 121 8.08 -3.47 -4.95
N SER A 122 8.84 -3.84 -3.91
CA SER A 122 9.67 -2.89 -3.17
C SER A 122 10.93 -2.47 -3.93
N ALA A 123 11.20 -3.04 -5.11
CA ALA A 123 12.25 -2.58 -6.02
C ALA A 123 11.77 -1.45 -6.95
N ASN A 124 10.48 -1.07 -6.90
CA ASN A 124 9.88 -0.07 -7.78
C ASN A 124 9.63 1.25 -7.01
N ASP A 125 10.50 2.23 -7.25
CA ASP A 125 10.46 3.52 -6.56
C ASP A 125 9.17 4.32 -6.81
N HIS A 126 8.49 4.12 -7.95
CA HIS A 126 7.21 4.77 -8.22
C HIS A 126 6.11 4.26 -7.30
N ILE A 127 6.05 2.94 -7.08
CA ILE A 127 5.10 2.34 -6.14
C ILE A 127 5.44 2.80 -4.72
N LEU A 128 6.73 2.80 -4.32
CA LEU A 128 7.15 3.28 -3.00
C LEU A 128 6.80 4.75 -2.76
N THR A 129 6.86 5.59 -3.81
CA THR A 129 6.45 6.99 -3.74
C THR A 129 4.97 7.13 -3.46
N ILE A 130 4.13 6.36 -4.15
CA ILE A 130 2.68 6.37 -3.90
C ILE A 130 2.35 5.84 -2.50
N ILE A 131 3.10 4.84 -1.98
CA ILE A 131 2.99 4.39 -0.58
C ILE A 131 3.26 5.56 0.38
N ALA A 132 4.37 6.28 0.18
CA ALA A 132 4.74 7.41 1.03
C ALA A 132 3.69 8.52 1.00
N SER A 133 3.12 8.81 -0.17
CA SER A 133 2.07 9.81 -0.33
C SER A 133 0.74 9.41 0.31
N ILE A 134 0.33 8.14 0.17
CA ILE A 134 -0.94 7.67 0.72
C ILE A 134 -0.85 7.52 2.24
N PHE A 135 0.21 6.92 2.76
CA PHE A 135 0.35 6.66 4.20
C PHE A 135 0.92 7.84 4.99
N GLY A 136 1.53 8.82 4.32
CA GLY A 136 2.08 10.01 4.96
C GLY A 136 3.29 9.75 5.85
N CYS A 137 4.14 8.78 5.49
CA CYS A 137 5.32 8.45 6.28
C CYS A 137 6.51 8.01 5.42
N ASN A 138 7.69 7.99 6.05
CA ASN A 138 8.92 7.53 5.41
C ASN A 138 8.84 6.03 5.08
N VAL A 139 9.20 5.70 3.84
CA VAL A 139 9.25 4.33 3.32
C VAL A 139 10.69 3.86 3.24
N TYR A 140 10.94 2.73 3.88
CA TYR A 140 12.24 2.07 3.94
C TYR A 140 12.18 0.75 3.19
N THR A 141 13.31 0.33 2.62
CA THR A 141 13.49 -1.00 2.04
C THR A 141 14.57 -1.76 2.80
N VAL A 142 14.51 -3.09 2.70
CA VAL A 142 15.50 -4.01 3.27
C VAL A 142 16.13 -4.83 2.16
N GLN A 143 17.44 -5.08 2.27
CA GLN A 143 18.21 -5.77 1.23
C GLN A 143 17.96 -7.30 1.20
N LYS A 144 17.48 -7.90 2.29
CA LYS A 144 17.37 -9.37 2.42
C LYS A 144 15.92 -9.86 2.39
N PRO A 145 15.60 -10.89 1.56
CA PRO A 145 14.27 -11.48 1.51
C PRO A 145 13.95 -12.41 2.71
N ASP A 146 14.97 -12.92 3.42
CA ASP A 146 14.83 -13.98 4.44
C ASP A 146 14.43 -13.47 5.84
N SER A 147 13.41 -12.60 5.90
CA SER A 147 12.97 -11.95 7.14
C SER A 147 12.57 -12.94 8.24
N ALA A 148 11.91 -14.06 7.88
CA ALA A 148 11.50 -15.09 8.82
C ALA A 148 12.69 -15.82 9.46
N SER A 149 13.63 -16.29 8.63
CA SER A 149 14.85 -16.98 9.09
C SER A 149 15.72 -16.06 9.95
N LEU A 150 15.90 -14.81 9.52
CA LEU A 150 16.61 -13.80 10.29
C LEU A 150 15.92 -13.50 11.62
N GLY A 151 14.59 -13.36 11.62
CA GLY A 151 13.79 -13.18 12.83
C GLY A 151 13.90 -14.35 13.80
N ALA A 152 13.92 -15.60 13.30
CA ALA A 152 14.13 -16.79 14.11
C ALA A 152 15.51 -16.81 14.78
N ALA A 153 16.57 -16.53 14.00
CA ALA A 153 17.93 -16.43 14.52
C ALA A 153 18.07 -15.33 15.59
N LEU A 154 17.46 -14.16 15.35
CA LEU A 154 17.43 -13.07 16.33
C LEU A 154 16.73 -13.47 17.62
N ARG A 155 15.58 -14.15 17.54
CA ARG A 155 14.85 -14.62 18.74
C ARG A 155 15.64 -15.68 19.51
N ALA A 156 16.37 -16.56 18.83
CA ALA A 156 17.26 -17.53 19.48
C ALA A 156 18.40 -16.83 20.22
N ALA A 157 19.08 -15.89 19.57
CA ALA A 157 20.13 -15.08 20.19
C ALA A 157 19.59 -14.22 21.36
N HIS A 158 18.37 -13.70 21.25
CA HIS A 158 17.68 -12.97 22.32
C HIS A 158 17.45 -13.85 23.55
N GLY A 159 16.95 -15.07 23.36
CA GLY A 159 16.74 -16.05 24.42
C GLY A 159 18.04 -16.40 25.15
N TRP A 160 19.12 -16.63 24.40
CA TRP A 160 20.45 -16.87 24.97
C TRP A 160 20.94 -15.68 25.80
N LEU A 161 20.78 -14.45 25.30
CA LEU A 161 21.20 -13.24 26.01
C LEU A 161 20.42 -13.03 27.32
N CYS A 162 19.10 -13.27 27.31
CA CYS A 162 18.28 -13.16 28.52
C CYS A 162 18.69 -14.19 29.57
N ASN A 163 18.98 -15.43 29.14
CA ASN A 163 19.47 -16.49 30.02
C ASN A 163 20.83 -16.11 30.63
N GLN A 164 21.77 -15.61 29.84
CA GLN A 164 23.09 -15.18 30.33
C GLN A 164 22.98 -14.04 31.36
N LYS A 165 22.07 -13.07 31.15
CA LYS A 165 21.90 -11.94 32.07
C LYS A 165 20.99 -12.25 33.26
N GLY A 166 20.36 -13.42 33.31
CA GLY A 166 19.40 -13.81 34.34
C GLY A 166 18.15 -12.92 34.41
N LYS A 167 17.85 -12.16 33.34
CA LYS A 167 16.70 -11.25 33.27
C LYS A 167 16.31 -10.95 31.83
N PHE A 168 15.07 -10.48 31.64
CA PHE A 168 14.63 -9.97 30.34
C PHE A 168 15.49 -8.77 29.90
N VAL A 169 15.84 -8.77 28.63
CA VAL A 169 16.55 -7.67 27.94
C VAL A 169 15.70 -7.23 26.76
N PRO A 170 15.47 -5.94 26.52
CA PRO A 170 14.82 -5.49 25.30
C PRO A 170 15.55 -5.99 24.04
N ILE A 171 14.81 -6.50 23.05
CA ILE A 171 15.38 -6.99 21.78
C ILE A 171 16.23 -5.90 21.09
N SER A 172 15.84 -4.63 21.22
CA SER A 172 16.57 -3.49 20.69
C SER A 172 18.03 -3.44 21.16
N ASP A 173 18.31 -3.86 22.40
CA ASP A 173 19.65 -3.79 22.97
C ASP A 173 20.64 -4.70 22.23
N MET A 174 20.14 -5.69 21.48
CA MET A 174 20.97 -6.59 20.67
C MET A 174 21.59 -5.89 19.46
N TYR A 175 20.95 -4.83 18.93
CA TYR A 175 21.36 -4.22 17.67
C TYR A 175 21.45 -2.70 17.70
N ILE A 176 20.91 -2.01 18.70
CA ILE A 176 20.77 -0.53 18.67
C ILE A 176 22.12 0.20 18.57
N ARG A 177 23.21 -0.39 19.07
CA ARG A 177 24.56 0.18 19.02
C ARG A 177 25.33 -0.15 17.74
N LYS A 178 24.81 -1.04 16.90
CA LYS A 178 25.46 -1.57 15.70
C LYS A 178 24.50 -1.71 14.52
N LEU A 179 23.40 -0.97 14.52
CA LEU A 179 22.31 -1.19 13.55
C LEU A 179 22.81 -1.06 12.11
N GLU A 180 23.68 -0.07 11.85
CA GLU A 180 24.30 0.20 10.56
C GLU A 180 25.26 -0.92 10.11
N GLU A 181 25.85 -1.66 11.05
CA GLU A 181 26.73 -2.80 10.80
C GLU A 181 25.97 -4.13 10.69
N THR A 182 24.65 -4.13 10.91
CA THR A 182 23.82 -5.33 10.92
C THR A 182 22.98 -5.46 9.66
N SER A 183 22.57 -6.69 9.34
CA SER A 183 21.58 -6.96 8.29
C SER A 183 20.15 -6.52 8.67
N LEU A 184 19.97 -5.81 9.79
CA LEU A 184 18.69 -5.23 10.24
C LEU A 184 18.56 -3.77 9.83
N SER A 185 19.60 -3.18 9.25
CA SER A 185 19.53 -1.83 8.71
C SER A 185 18.43 -1.75 7.64
N CYS A 186 17.64 -0.69 7.74
CA CYS A 186 16.60 -0.35 6.78
C CYS A 186 17.09 0.91 6.04
N LYS A 187 17.07 0.89 4.70
CA LYS A 187 17.48 2.04 3.90
C LYS A 187 16.27 2.94 3.67
N LEU A 188 16.34 4.20 4.09
CA LEU A 188 15.34 5.19 3.70
C LEU A 188 15.36 5.29 2.17
N THR A 189 14.22 4.99 1.54
CA THR A 189 14.11 4.95 0.08
C THR A 189 13.28 6.12 -0.42
N VAL A 190 12.13 6.38 0.23
CA VAL A 190 11.29 7.54 -0.09
C VAL A 190 10.88 8.27 1.19
N PRO A 191 11.09 9.60 1.28
CA PRO A 191 10.60 10.39 2.41
C PRO A 191 9.08 10.53 2.38
N ALA A 192 8.48 10.88 3.51
CA ALA A 192 7.07 11.22 3.60
C ALA A 192 6.71 12.36 2.64
N ALA A 193 5.50 12.30 2.07
CA ALA A 193 4.96 13.39 1.27
C ALA A 193 4.53 14.59 2.15
N ASP A 194 4.17 15.69 1.49
CA ASP A 194 3.63 16.87 2.15
C ASP A 194 2.24 16.62 2.77
N GLN A 195 1.90 17.43 3.77
CA GLN A 195 0.66 17.27 4.53
C GLN A 195 -0.60 17.49 3.68
N ASP A 196 -0.55 18.43 2.72
CA ASP A 196 -1.70 18.73 1.84
C ASP A 196 -2.08 17.49 1.01
N LEU A 197 -1.09 16.83 0.42
CA LEU A 197 -1.34 15.60 -0.33
C LEU A 197 -1.88 14.46 0.54
N ILE A 198 -1.39 14.34 1.77
CA ILE A 198 -1.87 13.33 2.74
C ILE A 198 -3.33 13.57 3.08
N ASP A 199 -3.74 14.82 3.28
CA ASP A 199 -5.11 15.21 3.60
C ASP A 199 -6.05 14.90 2.42
N LYS A 200 -5.61 15.17 1.19
CA LYS A 200 -6.34 14.82 -0.04
C LYS A 200 -6.54 13.31 -0.19
N TYR A 201 -5.49 12.51 0.04
CA TYR A 201 -5.63 11.05 0.06
C TYR A 201 -6.52 10.55 1.20
N THR A 202 -6.56 11.26 2.33
CA THR A 202 -7.46 10.92 3.44
C THR A 202 -8.92 11.05 3.03
N LEU A 203 -9.26 12.11 2.28
CA LEU A 203 -10.60 12.29 1.72
C LEU A 203 -10.91 11.17 0.71
N LEU A 204 -10.03 10.95 -0.27
CA LEU A 204 -10.22 9.89 -1.27
C LEU A 204 -10.36 8.49 -0.66
N MET A 205 -9.57 8.19 0.38
CA MET A 205 -9.63 6.93 1.12
C MET A 205 -10.99 6.70 1.76
N LYS A 206 -11.55 7.72 2.43
CA LYS A 206 -12.88 7.65 3.04
C LYS A 206 -13.95 7.37 1.99
N LYS A 207 -13.90 8.08 0.85
CA LYS A 207 -14.83 7.88 -0.26
C LYS A 207 -14.72 6.48 -0.88
N ARG A 208 -13.49 6.00 -1.08
CA ARG A 208 -13.24 4.63 -1.53
C ARG A 208 -13.86 3.61 -0.57
N LEU A 209 -13.75 3.81 0.75
CA LEU A 209 -14.32 2.91 1.75
C LEU A 209 -15.87 2.91 1.74
N GLU A 210 -16.51 4.07 1.48
CA GLU A 210 -17.96 4.14 1.25
C GLU A 210 -18.38 3.28 0.05
N ILE A 211 -17.68 3.43 -1.08
CA ILE A 211 -17.92 2.61 -2.29
C ILE A 211 -17.71 1.13 -1.98
N GLU A 212 -16.61 0.79 -1.29
CA GLU A 212 -16.29 -0.58 -0.89
C GLU A 212 -17.40 -1.21 -0.06
N ASN A 213 -17.94 -0.49 0.94
CA ASN A 213 -19.04 -0.98 1.77
C ASN A 213 -20.30 -1.24 0.97
N ARG A 214 -20.63 -0.39 -0.01
CA ARG A 214 -21.76 -0.63 -0.92
C ARG A 214 -21.52 -1.82 -1.84
N LEU A 215 -20.31 -2.00 -2.34
CA LEU A 215 -19.93 -3.19 -3.11
C LEU A 215 -20.10 -4.46 -2.27
N ILE A 216 -19.71 -4.44 -0.99
CA ILE A 216 -19.91 -5.57 -0.07
C ILE A 216 -21.40 -5.82 0.15
N GLN A 217 -22.22 -4.79 0.34
CA GLN A 217 -23.67 -4.99 0.48
C GLN A 217 -24.33 -5.53 -0.79
N ARG A 218 -23.84 -5.11 -1.96
CA ARG A 218 -24.39 -5.48 -3.27
C ARG A 218 -23.94 -6.88 -3.73
N LEU A 219 -22.68 -7.23 -3.49
CA LEU A 219 -21.99 -8.38 -4.08
C LEU A 219 -21.38 -9.33 -3.05
N GLY A 220 -21.25 -8.88 -1.80
CA GLY A 220 -20.80 -9.71 -0.70
C GLY A 220 -21.81 -10.83 -0.42
N ARG A 221 -21.27 -11.95 0.07
CA ARG A 221 -22.06 -13.10 0.50
C ARG A 221 -22.59 -12.91 1.91
#